data_AF-A0A4U7JG47-F1
#
_entry.id   AF-A0A4U7JG47-F1
#
_cell.length_a   1.000
_cell.length_b   1.000
_cell.length_c   1.000
_cell.angle_alpha   90.00
_cell.angle_beta   90.00
_cell.angle_gamma   90.00
#
_symmetry.space_group_name_H-M   'P 1'
#
loop_
_entity.id
_entity.type
_entity.pdbx_description
1 polymer ?
#
loop_
_entity_poly.entity_id
_entity_poly.type
_entity_poly.pdbx_seq_one_letter_code
_entity_poly.pdbx_strand_id
1 'polypeptide(L)'
;MSNQQISNYVQYLPRIYHKSSDQTYEDYFLGRFLKAFEQVLTGSAEKKDIVGIESILDNFEQYFNPSQTPPQFLEWLASWVALDLEESVEFYGNNDKEQKEQSPIQILPLDTSRSTINRELISKMVQLYKKRGTTKGLLEYLQFYAGEETTISINEYEETAKVGERRKIGVNTMVGKAKPTFFSVHTMIPIHSRSRLQKKVQLIKKVIENEKPFYTNYLLSVEIPSMRVGVYSKVGKETLLGGMIED
;
A
#
# COMPACT_ATOMS: atom_id res chain seq x y z
N MET A 1 -8.56 46.02 8.07
CA MET A 1 -8.72 46.81 6.83
C MET A 1 -8.65 45.83 5.67
N SER A 2 -9.81 45.42 5.16
CA SER A 2 -9.91 44.45 4.06
C SER A 2 -9.31 45.07 2.80
N ASN A 3 -8.29 44.42 2.23
CA ASN A 3 -7.66 44.88 1.00
C ASN A 3 -8.70 44.77 -0.13
N GLN A 4 -9.23 45.92 -0.57
CA GLN A 4 -10.13 46.04 -1.72
C GLN A 4 -9.36 45.78 -3.04
N GLN A 5 -8.82 44.58 -3.19
CA GLN A 5 -8.14 44.14 -4.41
C GLN A 5 -9.15 43.58 -5.41
N ILE A 6 -9.06 44.01 -6.66
CA ILE A 6 -9.85 43.51 -7.79
C ILE A 6 -9.23 42.19 -8.29
N SER A 7 -10.04 41.31 -8.87
CA SER A 7 -9.56 40.06 -9.46
C SER A 7 -8.55 40.29 -10.60
N ASN A 8 -7.47 39.49 -10.64
CA ASN A 8 -6.49 39.52 -11.72
C ASN A 8 -7.06 38.95 -13.02
N TYR A 9 -8.11 38.14 -12.95
CA TYR A 9 -8.73 37.49 -14.12
C TYR A 9 -9.35 38.49 -15.09
N VAL A 10 -9.65 39.71 -14.63
CA VAL A 10 -10.11 40.82 -15.47
C VAL A 10 -9.12 41.11 -16.61
N GLN A 11 -7.81 40.92 -16.38
CA GLN A 11 -6.76 41.19 -17.38
C GLN A 11 -6.86 40.31 -18.63
N TYR A 12 -7.50 39.14 -18.53
CA TYR A 12 -7.69 38.20 -19.63
C TYR A 12 -8.98 38.45 -20.42
N LEU A 13 -9.83 39.39 -19.99
CA LEU A 13 -11.07 39.71 -20.69
C LEU A 13 -10.85 40.81 -21.75
N PRO A 14 -11.74 40.89 -22.75
CA PRO A 14 -11.74 42.01 -23.70
C PRO A 14 -11.80 43.36 -22.97
N ARG A 15 -11.11 44.38 -23.52
CA ARG A 15 -10.92 45.70 -22.90
C ARG A 15 -12.23 46.43 -22.52
N ILE A 16 -13.35 46.11 -23.17
CA ILE A 16 -14.68 46.64 -22.83
C ILE A 16 -15.15 46.26 -21.42
N TYR A 17 -14.60 45.18 -20.85
CA TYR A 17 -14.94 44.70 -19.52
C TYR A 17 -13.98 45.20 -18.45
N HIS A 18 -12.87 45.86 -18.82
CA HIS A 18 -11.95 46.44 -17.85
C HIS A 18 -12.59 47.62 -17.13
N LYS A 19 -12.17 47.84 -15.89
CA LYS A 19 -12.62 48.95 -15.04
C LYS A 19 -12.42 50.29 -15.76
N SER A 20 -13.50 51.07 -15.90
CA SER A 20 -13.43 52.45 -16.39
C SER A 20 -12.74 53.35 -15.36
N SER A 21 -12.02 54.39 -15.81
CA SER A 21 -11.24 55.29 -14.95
C SER A 21 -12.05 55.91 -13.79
N ASP A 22 -13.35 56.08 -13.97
CA ASP A 22 -14.24 56.76 -13.03
C ASP A 22 -14.96 55.83 -12.04
N GLN A 23 -14.80 54.50 -12.16
CA GLN A 23 -15.52 53.55 -11.30
C GLN A 23 -14.81 53.32 -9.96
N THR A 24 -15.57 53.26 -8.87
CA THR A 24 -15.03 52.85 -7.56
C THR A 24 -14.97 51.32 -7.45
N TYR A 25 -14.23 50.77 -6.49
CA TYR A 25 -14.20 49.32 -6.23
C TYR A 25 -15.61 48.75 -5.99
N GLU A 26 -16.45 49.49 -5.26
CA GLU A 26 -17.84 49.10 -4.99
C GLU A 26 -18.70 49.09 -6.26
N ASP A 27 -18.41 49.94 -7.24
CA ASP A 27 -19.21 50.02 -8.47
C ASP A 27 -18.82 48.92 -9.48
N TYR A 28 -17.60 48.41 -9.40
CA TYR A 28 -17.07 47.43 -10.34
C TYR A 28 -17.47 45.99 -9.95
N PHE A 29 -18.74 45.65 -10.18
CA PHE A 29 -19.32 44.33 -9.87
C PHE A 29 -18.52 43.17 -10.47
N LEU A 30 -18.16 43.23 -11.76
CA LEU A 30 -17.53 42.11 -12.46
C LEU A 30 -16.20 41.69 -11.81
N GLY A 31 -15.36 42.65 -11.42
CA GLY A 31 -14.09 42.36 -10.75
C GLY A 31 -14.26 41.75 -9.36
N ARG A 32 -15.35 42.08 -8.65
CA ARG A 32 -15.70 41.46 -7.36
C ARG A 32 -16.29 40.07 -7.56
N PHE A 33 -17.14 39.90 -8.57
CA PHE A 33 -17.72 38.61 -8.95
C PHE A 33 -16.64 37.60 -9.33
N LEU A 34 -15.71 37.99 -10.20
CA LEU A 34 -14.60 37.14 -10.64
C LEU A 34 -13.62 36.78 -9.51
N LYS A 35 -13.55 37.59 -8.45
CA LYS A 35 -12.68 37.32 -7.30
C LYS A 35 -13.05 36.02 -6.58
N ALA A 36 -14.34 35.67 -6.52
CA ALA A 36 -14.76 34.39 -5.96
C ALA A 36 -14.25 33.20 -6.81
N PHE A 37 -14.26 33.34 -8.14
CA PHE A 37 -13.76 32.32 -9.05
C PHE A 37 -12.23 32.21 -9.02
N GLU A 38 -11.51 33.34 -8.98
CA GLU A 38 -10.05 33.35 -8.81
C GLU A 38 -9.64 32.64 -7.52
N GLN A 39 -10.36 32.88 -6.42
CA GLN A 39 -10.10 32.18 -5.15
C GLN A 39 -10.33 30.66 -5.23
N VAL A 40 -11.25 30.19 -6.06
CA VAL A 40 -11.52 28.75 -6.24
C VAL A 40 -10.54 28.11 -7.23
N LEU A 41 -10.22 28.80 -8.32
CA LEU A 41 -9.39 28.27 -9.41
C LEU A 41 -7.90 28.42 -9.14
N THR A 42 -7.43 29.63 -8.84
CA THR A 42 -6.00 29.90 -8.54
C THR A 42 -5.68 29.67 -7.06
N GLY A 43 -6.66 29.86 -6.18
CA GLY A 43 -6.48 29.80 -4.73
C GLY A 43 -6.51 31.18 -4.08
N SER A 44 -6.74 31.23 -2.78
CA SER A 44 -6.78 32.50 -2.03
C SER A 44 -5.45 32.76 -1.32
N ALA A 45 -4.79 33.86 -1.65
CA ALA A 45 -3.58 34.31 -0.94
C ALA A 45 -3.84 34.59 0.56
N GLU A 46 -5.09 34.81 0.96
CA GLU A 46 -5.49 35.11 2.34
C GLU A 46 -5.72 33.85 3.18
N LYS A 47 -6.08 32.72 2.56
CA LYS A 47 -6.29 31.43 3.23
C LYS A 47 -5.26 30.43 2.75
N LYS A 48 -4.12 30.38 3.44
CA LYS A 48 -3.00 29.46 3.12
C LYS A 48 -3.40 27.98 3.08
N ASP A 49 -4.52 27.61 3.72
CA ASP A 49 -4.94 26.21 3.85
C ASP A 49 -5.73 25.69 2.64
N ILE A 50 -6.12 26.54 1.68
CA ILE A 50 -6.94 26.14 0.52
C ILE A 50 -6.16 26.39 -0.76
N VAL A 51 -5.83 25.31 -1.46
CA VAL A 51 -5.16 25.35 -2.75
C VAL A 51 -6.20 25.42 -3.86
N GLY A 52 -5.98 26.30 -4.83
CA GLY A 52 -6.86 26.42 -6.01
C GLY A 52 -6.80 25.18 -6.91
N ILE A 53 -7.87 24.93 -7.65
CA ILE A 53 -8.00 23.78 -8.54
C ILE A 53 -6.86 23.72 -9.57
N GLU A 54 -6.41 24.85 -10.12
CA GLU A 54 -5.32 24.90 -11.10
C GLU A 54 -4.02 24.37 -10.49
N SER A 55 -3.67 24.80 -9.29
CA SER A 55 -2.47 24.33 -8.59
C SER A 55 -2.54 22.85 -8.22
N ILE A 56 -3.73 22.31 -7.94
CA ILE A 56 -3.93 20.86 -7.73
C ILE A 56 -3.66 20.10 -9.04
N LEU A 57 -4.19 20.60 -10.16
CA LEU A 57 -4.03 19.97 -11.47
C LEU A 57 -2.57 20.03 -11.93
N ASP A 58 -1.90 21.16 -11.73
CA ASP A 58 -0.47 21.33 -12.04
C ASP A 58 0.42 20.37 -11.25
N ASN A 59 0.02 20.02 -10.02
CA ASN A 59 0.74 19.10 -9.15
C ASN A 59 0.13 17.69 -9.10
N PHE A 60 -0.77 17.35 -10.02
CA PHE A 60 -1.49 16.08 -10.00
C PHE A 60 -0.56 14.86 -10.07
N GLU A 61 0.61 15.01 -10.70
CA GLU A 61 1.67 13.99 -10.77
C GLU A 61 2.09 13.46 -9.39
N GLN A 62 2.05 14.31 -8.35
CA GLN A 62 2.44 13.94 -6.98
C GLN A 62 1.49 12.90 -6.36
N TYR A 63 0.24 12.86 -6.80
CA TYR A 63 -0.76 11.87 -6.36
C TYR A 63 -0.55 10.49 -7.00
N PHE A 64 0.28 10.38 -8.03
CA PHE A 64 0.64 9.08 -8.60
C PHE A 64 1.89 8.47 -7.95
N ASN A 65 2.65 9.25 -7.19
CA ASN A 65 3.81 8.75 -6.46
C ASN A 65 3.35 8.14 -5.12
N PRO A 66 3.42 6.81 -4.93
CA PRO A 66 2.95 6.17 -3.71
C PRO A 66 3.65 6.66 -2.44
N SER A 67 4.84 7.28 -2.54
CA SER A 67 5.55 7.81 -1.38
C SER A 67 5.07 9.19 -0.94
N GLN A 68 4.50 9.99 -1.86
CA GLN A 68 4.06 11.37 -1.62
C GLN A 68 2.54 11.52 -1.59
N THR A 69 1.82 10.48 -2.00
CA THR A 69 0.36 10.48 -2.02
C THR A 69 -0.24 10.55 -0.61
N PRO A 70 -1.33 11.29 -0.37
CA PRO A 70 -2.00 11.28 0.93
C PRO A 70 -2.63 9.91 1.24
N PRO A 71 -2.71 9.50 2.52
CA PRO A 71 -3.24 8.18 2.91
C PRO A 71 -4.66 7.89 2.41
N GLN A 72 -5.53 8.90 2.35
CA GLN A 72 -6.91 8.78 1.87
C GLN A 72 -6.99 8.43 0.38
N PHE A 73 -6.01 8.86 -0.42
CA PHE A 73 -5.96 8.61 -1.86
C PHE A 73 -5.26 7.27 -2.19
N LEU A 74 -4.62 6.66 -1.20
CA LEU A 74 -3.85 5.44 -1.37
C LEU A 74 -4.73 4.24 -1.74
N GLU A 75 -5.95 4.15 -1.18
CA GLU A 75 -6.95 3.14 -1.57
C GLU A 75 -7.39 3.28 -3.02
N TRP A 76 -7.54 4.52 -3.49
CA TRP A 76 -7.86 4.79 -4.88
C TRP A 76 -6.73 4.27 -5.78
N LEU A 77 -5.47 4.60 -5.50
CA LEU A 77 -4.33 4.06 -6.26
C LEU A 77 -4.28 2.54 -6.24
N ALA A 78 -4.54 1.91 -5.08
CA ALA A 78 -4.54 0.45 -4.97
C ALA A 78 -5.62 -0.19 -5.86
N SER A 79 -6.78 0.45 -6.01
CA SER A 79 -7.84 -0.02 -6.91
C SER A 79 -7.40 -0.08 -8.37
N TRP A 80 -6.56 0.86 -8.83
CA TRP A 80 -6.01 0.84 -10.20
C TRP A 80 -5.08 -0.33 -10.44
N VAL A 81 -4.34 -0.74 -9.41
CA VAL A 81 -3.41 -1.86 -9.49
C VAL A 81 -4.03 -3.14 -8.92
N ALA A 82 -5.36 -3.20 -8.82
CA ALA A 82 -6.12 -4.36 -8.34
C ALA A 82 -5.58 -4.97 -7.04
N LEU A 83 -5.16 -4.10 -6.11
CA LEU A 83 -4.56 -4.47 -4.85
C LEU A 83 -5.53 -4.21 -3.69
N ASP A 84 -5.79 -5.24 -2.89
CA ASP A 84 -6.47 -5.09 -1.61
C ASP A 84 -5.47 -4.71 -0.52
N LEU A 85 -5.64 -3.51 0.05
CA LEU A 85 -4.78 -3.02 1.12
C LEU A 85 -5.23 -3.57 2.47
N GLU A 86 -4.26 -3.92 3.30
CA GLU A 86 -4.53 -4.33 4.68
C GLU A 86 -4.57 -3.09 5.58
N GLU A 87 -5.64 -2.95 6.39
CA GLU A 87 -5.89 -1.78 7.26
C GLU A 87 -5.17 -1.84 8.62
N SER A 88 -4.35 -2.86 8.82
CA SER A 88 -3.59 -3.02 10.04
C SER A 88 -2.54 -1.92 10.19
N VAL A 89 -2.23 -1.59 11.45
CA VAL A 89 -1.20 -0.60 11.80
C VAL A 89 0.17 -1.00 11.27
N GLU A 90 0.43 -2.31 11.12
CA GLU A 90 1.68 -2.82 10.57
C GLU A 90 1.87 -2.40 9.10
N PHE A 91 0.78 -2.26 8.35
CA PHE A 91 0.82 -1.99 6.91
C PHE A 91 0.75 -0.50 6.56
N TYR A 92 -0.12 0.26 7.24
CA TYR A 92 -0.25 1.71 7.06
C TYR A 92 0.75 2.50 7.91
N GLY A 93 1.18 1.99 9.07
CA GLY A 93 1.87 2.79 10.07
C GLY A 93 0.92 3.72 10.85
N ASN A 94 1.39 4.23 11.99
CA ASN A 94 0.57 5.06 12.88
C ASN A 94 0.12 6.37 12.20
N ASN A 95 1.07 7.08 11.58
CA ASN A 95 0.83 8.42 11.01
C ASN A 95 -0.21 8.39 9.88
N ASP A 96 -0.11 7.42 8.96
CA ASP A 96 -1.02 7.35 7.82
C ASP A 96 -2.41 6.88 8.25
N LYS A 97 -2.50 6.02 9.27
CA LYS A 97 -3.78 5.59 9.84
C LYS A 97 -4.52 6.75 10.51
N GLU A 98 -3.82 7.52 11.34
CA GLU A 98 -4.39 8.72 11.98
C GLU A 98 -4.86 9.75 10.95
N GLN A 99 -4.07 9.99 9.89
CA GLN A 99 -4.47 10.90 8.83
C GLN A 99 -5.64 10.35 8.00
N LYS A 100 -5.72 9.05 7.74
CA LYS A 100 -6.87 8.44 7.03
C LYS A 100 -8.18 8.67 7.78
N GLU A 101 -8.14 8.62 9.12
CA GLU A 101 -9.30 8.88 9.97
C GLU A 101 -9.72 10.36 9.99
N GLN A 102 -8.81 11.27 9.63
CA GLN A 102 -9.14 12.69 9.46
C GLN A 102 -9.90 12.90 8.14
N SER A 103 -10.96 13.71 8.19
CA SER A 103 -11.73 14.17 7.04
C SER A 103 -11.36 15.62 6.69
N PRO A 104 -10.22 15.86 5.99
CA PRO A 104 -9.83 17.21 5.63
C PRO A 104 -10.77 17.78 4.58
N ILE A 105 -10.84 19.11 4.55
CA ILE A 105 -11.61 19.87 3.55
C ILE A 105 -11.06 19.63 2.13
N GLN A 106 -9.76 19.36 2.01
CA GLN A 106 -9.07 19.09 0.76
C GLN A 106 -7.99 18.03 0.97
N ILE A 107 -7.87 17.09 0.03
CA ILE A 107 -6.86 16.03 0.05
C ILE A 107 -5.65 16.52 -0.75
N LEU A 108 -4.54 16.83 -0.08
CA LEU A 108 -3.32 17.38 -0.70
C LEU A 108 -2.16 16.38 -0.64
N PRO A 109 -1.18 16.45 -1.57
CA PRO A 109 0.04 15.67 -1.49
C PRO A 109 0.82 15.93 -0.20
N LEU A 110 1.60 14.93 0.22
CA LEU A 110 2.50 15.05 1.36
C LEU A 110 3.77 15.78 0.93
N ASP A 111 4.19 16.77 1.73
CA ASP A 111 5.45 17.48 1.52
C ASP A 111 6.69 16.58 1.70
N THR A 112 6.56 15.54 2.53
CA THR A 112 7.66 14.60 2.85
C THR A 112 7.30 13.19 2.40
N SER A 113 8.24 12.54 1.71
CA SER A 113 8.09 11.16 1.28
C SER A 113 8.01 10.20 2.47
N ARG A 114 7.01 9.31 2.47
CA ARG A 114 6.84 8.24 3.46
C ARG A 114 7.00 6.86 2.81
N SER A 115 7.59 5.94 3.55
CA SER A 115 7.67 4.52 3.17
C SER A 115 6.88 3.69 4.18
N THR A 116 5.84 3.03 3.70
CA THR A 116 5.03 2.07 4.48
C THR A 116 4.86 0.82 3.62
N ILE A 117 4.50 -0.31 4.23
CA ILE A 117 4.39 -1.58 3.50
C ILE A 117 3.38 -1.43 2.35
N ASN A 118 2.22 -0.81 2.59
CA ASN A 118 1.22 -0.59 1.55
C ASN A 118 1.73 0.27 0.38
N ARG A 119 2.49 1.35 0.67
CA ARG A 119 3.06 2.24 -0.37
C ARG A 119 4.10 1.53 -1.20
N GLU A 120 4.99 0.79 -0.55
CA GLU A 120 6.01 -0.01 -1.23
C GLU A 120 5.37 -1.09 -2.09
N LEU A 121 4.32 -1.73 -1.60
CA LEU A 121 3.62 -2.79 -2.31
C LEU A 121 2.97 -2.25 -3.59
N ILE A 122 2.27 -1.10 -3.52
CA ILE A 122 1.74 -0.42 -4.71
C ILE A 122 2.85 -0.15 -5.74
N SER A 123 4.01 0.36 -5.29
CA SER A 123 5.12 0.67 -6.20
C SER A 123 5.67 -0.56 -6.92
N LYS A 124 5.67 -1.73 -6.26
CA LYS A 124 6.25 -2.98 -6.79
C LYS A 124 5.22 -3.87 -7.49
N MET A 125 3.93 -3.60 -7.30
CA MET A 125 2.83 -4.47 -7.74
C MET A 125 2.86 -4.77 -9.24
N VAL A 126 3.17 -3.77 -10.08
CA VAL A 126 3.27 -3.96 -11.54
C VAL A 126 4.36 -4.97 -11.90
N GLN A 127 5.49 -4.97 -11.20
CA GLN A 127 6.57 -5.95 -11.45
C GLN A 127 6.20 -7.34 -10.92
N LEU A 128 5.46 -7.42 -9.81
CA LEU A 128 4.95 -8.68 -9.27
C LEU A 128 3.94 -9.34 -10.23
N TYR A 129 3.04 -8.55 -10.84
CA TYR A 129 2.09 -9.08 -11.83
C TYR A 129 2.74 -9.66 -13.08
N LYS A 130 3.90 -9.14 -13.50
CA LYS A 130 4.67 -9.75 -14.60
C LYS A 130 5.17 -11.16 -14.27
N LYS A 131 5.32 -11.46 -12.98
CA LYS A 131 5.78 -12.76 -12.46
C LYS A 131 4.62 -13.63 -11.98
N ARG A 132 3.36 -13.23 -12.20
CA ARG A 132 2.17 -13.96 -11.74
C ARG A 132 2.16 -15.38 -12.30
N GLY A 133 1.77 -16.33 -11.47
CA GLY A 133 1.79 -17.76 -11.81
C GLY A 133 3.15 -18.44 -11.70
N THR A 134 4.22 -17.72 -11.31
CA THR A 134 5.53 -18.33 -11.01
C THR A 134 5.75 -18.50 -9.51
N THR A 135 6.51 -19.51 -9.10
CA THR A 135 6.92 -19.69 -7.69
C THR A 135 7.72 -18.53 -7.16
N LYS A 136 8.60 -17.94 -7.99
CA LYS A 136 9.38 -16.75 -7.64
C LYS A 136 8.49 -15.55 -7.36
N GLY A 137 7.49 -15.31 -8.23
CA GLY A 137 6.51 -14.24 -8.04
C GLY A 137 5.70 -14.41 -6.76
N LEU A 138 5.19 -15.63 -6.51
CA LEU A 138 4.44 -15.95 -5.29
C LEU A 138 5.30 -15.79 -4.04
N LEU A 139 6.57 -16.20 -4.08
CA LEU A 139 7.51 -16.04 -2.98
C LEU A 139 7.76 -14.56 -2.67
N GLU A 140 8.08 -13.75 -3.68
CA GLU A 140 8.29 -12.31 -3.51
C GLU A 140 7.04 -11.64 -2.93
N TYR A 141 5.86 -11.98 -3.44
CA TYR A 141 4.59 -11.43 -2.97
C TYR A 141 4.30 -11.81 -1.51
N LEU A 142 4.50 -13.08 -1.15
CA LEU A 142 4.30 -13.55 0.22
C LEU A 142 5.30 -12.93 1.21
N GLN A 143 6.54 -12.69 0.79
CA GLN A 143 7.54 -12.00 1.63
C GLN A 143 7.11 -10.58 2.00
N PHE A 144 6.47 -9.84 1.09
CA PHE A 144 5.95 -8.49 1.40
C PHE A 144 4.88 -8.51 2.50
N TYR A 145 3.93 -9.44 2.44
CA TYR A 145 2.86 -9.53 3.43
C TYR A 145 3.27 -10.18 4.76
N ALA A 146 4.23 -11.10 4.71
CA ALA A 146 4.64 -11.84 5.88
C ALA A 146 5.78 -11.13 6.66
N GLY A 147 6.52 -10.23 6.02
CA GLY A 147 7.60 -9.45 6.64
C GLY A 147 8.92 -10.24 6.77
N GLU A 148 10.01 -9.53 7.04
CA GLU A 148 11.38 -10.08 7.01
C GLU A 148 11.64 -11.21 8.01
N GLU A 149 10.87 -11.27 9.10
CA GLU A 149 11.01 -12.29 10.13
C GLU A 149 10.49 -13.66 9.70
N THR A 150 9.67 -13.71 8.66
CA THR A 150 9.06 -14.95 8.19
C THR A 150 9.91 -15.60 7.11
N THR A 151 10.32 -16.84 7.35
CA THR A 151 11.00 -17.64 6.32
C THR A 151 9.95 -18.42 5.55
N ILE A 152 9.88 -18.17 4.23
CA ILE A 152 8.93 -18.82 3.33
C ILE A 152 9.71 -19.64 2.31
N SER A 153 9.36 -20.92 2.18
CA SER A 153 9.90 -21.79 1.13
C SER A 153 8.76 -22.42 0.34
N ILE A 154 8.89 -22.43 -0.98
CA ILE A 154 7.91 -23.02 -1.90
C ILE A 154 8.61 -24.18 -2.60
N ASN A 155 8.04 -25.37 -2.46
CA ASN A 155 8.57 -26.59 -3.07
C ASN A 155 7.60 -27.10 -4.14
N GLU A 156 8.09 -27.24 -5.37
CA GLU A 156 7.42 -27.96 -6.45
C GLU A 156 7.95 -29.40 -6.47
N TYR A 157 7.03 -30.36 -6.40
CA TYR A 157 7.38 -31.77 -6.37
C TYR A 157 7.34 -32.34 -7.79
N GLU A 158 8.24 -31.92 -8.66
CA GLU A 158 8.33 -32.46 -10.03
C GLU A 158 9.08 -33.80 -10.09
N GLU A 159 10.06 -34.00 -9.21
CA GLU A 159 10.86 -35.22 -9.14
C GLU A 159 10.45 -36.13 -7.97
N THR A 160 10.44 -37.45 -8.22
CA THR A 160 10.34 -38.46 -7.16
C THR A 160 11.51 -38.33 -6.18
N ALA A 161 11.28 -38.64 -4.91
CA ALA A 161 12.29 -38.56 -3.85
C ALA A 161 13.61 -39.28 -4.26
N LYS A 162 14.70 -38.52 -4.38
CA LYS A 162 16.07 -39.04 -4.53
C LYS A 162 16.68 -39.23 -3.13
N VAL A 163 17.12 -40.44 -2.82
CA VAL A 163 17.79 -40.75 -1.54
C VAL A 163 19.21 -40.15 -1.55
N GLY A 164 19.55 -39.32 -0.56
CA GLY A 164 20.91 -38.79 -0.36
C GLY A 164 21.01 -37.28 -0.14
N GLU A 165 20.02 -36.49 -0.52
CA GLU A 165 19.94 -35.07 -0.16
C GLU A 165 19.31 -34.89 1.24
N ARG A 166 19.65 -33.80 1.95
CA ARG A 166 19.00 -33.40 3.21
C ARG A 166 17.55 -33.00 2.94
N ARG A 167 16.66 -33.98 2.80
CA ARG A 167 15.22 -33.78 2.67
C ARG A 167 14.50 -34.36 3.89
N LYS A 168 13.54 -33.61 4.43
CA LYS A 168 12.68 -34.01 5.56
C LYS A 168 11.35 -34.49 5.01
N ILE A 169 10.96 -35.70 5.37
CA ILE A 169 9.65 -36.29 5.02
C ILE A 169 8.56 -35.44 5.68
N GLY A 170 7.58 -35.00 4.89
CA GLY A 170 6.50 -34.10 5.34
C GLY A 170 6.77 -32.61 5.18
N VAL A 171 7.97 -32.19 4.77
CA VAL A 171 8.34 -30.78 4.56
C VAL A 171 8.69 -30.49 3.09
N ASN A 172 9.59 -31.28 2.52
CA ASN A 172 10.09 -31.11 1.14
C ASN A 172 10.29 -32.44 0.40
N THR A 173 9.67 -33.52 0.91
CA THR A 173 9.70 -34.84 0.27
C THR A 173 8.30 -35.39 0.17
N MET A 174 7.82 -35.65 -1.05
CA MET A 174 6.60 -36.40 -1.29
C MET A 174 6.92 -37.87 -1.59
N VAL A 175 6.23 -38.77 -0.89
CA VAL A 175 6.34 -40.22 -1.11
C VAL A 175 5.24 -40.63 -2.08
N GLY A 176 5.62 -41.10 -3.27
CA GLY A 176 4.69 -41.55 -4.32
C GLY A 176 4.86 -40.83 -5.66
N LYS A 177 3.89 -41.02 -6.56
CA LYS A 177 3.87 -40.33 -7.86
C LYS A 177 3.54 -38.85 -7.65
N ALA A 178 4.40 -37.98 -8.14
CA ALA A 178 4.11 -36.56 -8.26
C ALA A 178 2.83 -36.34 -9.05
N LYS A 179 1.82 -35.73 -8.42
CA LYS A 179 0.72 -35.16 -9.19
C LYS A 179 1.28 -33.93 -9.92
N PRO A 180 1.18 -33.85 -11.26
CA PRO A 180 1.45 -32.60 -11.94
C PRO A 180 0.53 -31.52 -11.34
N THR A 181 1.02 -30.29 -11.23
CA THR A 181 0.29 -29.11 -10.71
C THR A 181 0.00 -29.10 -9.19
N PHE A 182 1.01 -29.44 -8.36
CA PHE A 182 0.93 -29.29 -6.90
C PHE A 182 2.21 -28.68 -6.32
N PHE A 183 2.05 -27.70 -5.41
CA PHE A 183 3.17 -27.12 -4.65
C PHE A 183 2.88 -27.07 -3.16
N SER A 184 3.91 -27.10 -2.31
CA SER A 184 3.76 -26.83 -0.88
C SER A 184 4.42 -25.51 -0.51
N VAL A 185 3.71 -24.70 0.26
CA VAL A 185 4.25 -23.50 0.90
C VAL A 185 4.51 -23.83 2.36
N HIS A 186 5.77 -23.73 2.76
CA HIS A 186 6.17 -23.83 4.15
C HIS A 186 6.52 -22.44 4.67
N THR A 187 5.83 -22.03 5.73
CA THR A 187 6.02 -20.71 6.36
C THR A 187 6.38 -20.87 7.82
N MET A 188 7.50 -20.26 8.21
CA MET A 188 7.93 -20.12 9.59
C MET A 188 7.47 -18.75 10.11
N ILE A 189 6.54 -18.73 11.05
CA ILE A 189 5.94 -17.49 11.57
C ILE A 189 6.27 -17.34 13.06
N PRO A 190 7.19 -16.43 13.42
CA PRO A 190 7.55 -16.22 14.82
C PRO A 190 6.52 -15.29 15.53
N ILE A 191 5.30 -15.77 15.78
CA ILE A 191 4.25 -15.00 16.50
C ILE A 191 3.76 -15.75 17.74
N HIS A 192 3.64 -15.03 18.87
CA HIS A 192 3.21 -15.56 20.18
C HIS A 192 1.69 -15.51 20.42
N SER A 193 0.97 -14.59 19.78
CA SER A 193 -0.48 -14.41 19.95
C SER A 193 -1.25 -15.26 18.94
N ARG A 194 -2.20 -16.06 19.44
CA ARG A 194 -3.07 -16.92 18.63
C ARG A 194 -3.94 -16.11 17.67
N SER A 195 -4.47 -14.98 18.13
CA SER A 195 -5.34 -14.11 17.33
C SER A 195 -4.59 -13.51 16.13
N ARG A 196 -3.37 -13.00 16.36
CA ARG A 196 -2.49 -12.47 15.31
C ARG A 196 -2.02 -13.55 14.34
N LEU A 197 -1.66 -14.73 14.85
CA LEU A 197 -1.27 -15.87 14.02
C LEU A 197 -2.41 -16.25 13.06
N GLN A 198 -3.63 -16.40 13.58
CA GLN A 198 -4.80 -16.75 12.75
C GLN A 198 -5.06 -15.72 11.65
N LYS A 199 -5.02 -14.42 11.98
CA LYS A 199 -5.18 -13.35 11.00
C LYS A 199 -4.10 -13.41 9.91
N LYS A 200 -2.84 -13.59 10.30
CA LYS A 200 -1.72 -13.67 9.34
C LYS A 200 -1.81 -14.91 8.45
N VAL A 201 -2.19 -16.07 9.00
CA VAL A 201 -2.42 -17.29 8.22
C VAL A 201 -3.59 -17.12 7.26
N GLN A 202 -4.68 -16.47 7.68
CA GLN A 202 -5.82 -16.19 6.81
C GLN A 202 -5.44 -15.25 5.67
N LEU A 203 -4.63 -14.22 5.95
CA LEU A 203 -4.10 -13.32 4.95
C LEU A 203 -3.23 -14.07 3.92
N ILE A 204 -2.28 -14.88 4.39
CA ILE A 204 -1.41 -15.69 3.51
C ILE A 204 -2.26 -16.61 2.62
N LYS A 205 -3.28 -17.26 3.18
CA LYS A 205 -4.21 -18.08 2.39
C LYS A 205 -4.93 -17.25 1.33
N LYS A 206 -5.49 -16.08 1.69
CA LYS A 206 -6.16 -15.18 0.75
C LYS A 206 -5.24 -14.80 -0.41
N VAL A 207 -3.99 -14.48 -0.09
CA VAL A 207 -2.95 -14.14 -1.08
C VAL A 207 -2.65 -15.33 -2.01
N ILE A 208 -2.44 -16.53 -1.45
CA ILE A 208 -2.16 -17.72 -2.26
C ILE A 208 -3.34 -18.02 -3.19
N GLU A 209 -4.58 -17.94 -2.72
CA GLU A 209 -5.76 -18.18 -3.57
C GLU A 209 -5.88 -17.16 -4.71
N ASN A 210 -5.57 -15.89 -4.44
CA ASN A 210 -5.63 -14.84 -5.46
C ASN A 210 -4.52 -14.98 -6.52
N GLU A 211 -3.32 -15.42 -6.13
CA GLU A 211 -2.15 -15.50 -7.03
C GLU A 211 -1.98 -16.87 -7.71
N LYS A 212 -2.60 -17.92 -7.15
CA LYS A 212 -2.57 -19.27 -7.68
C LYS A 212 -3.29 -19.35 -9.05
N PRO A 213 -2.72 -20.09 -10.02
CA PRO A 213 -3.47 -20.52 -11.20
C PRO A 213 -4.61 -21.48 -10.81
N PHE A 214 -5.77 -21.34 -11.45
CA PHE A 214 -6.99 -22.07 -11.12
C PHE A 214 -6.81 -23.60 -10.95
N TYR A 215 -6.01 -24.23 -11.80
CA TYR A 215 -5.84 -25.68 -11.86
C TYR A 215 -4.80 -26.26 -10.88
N THR A 216 -4.06 -25.41 -10.15
CA THR A 216 -2.97 -25.86 -9.28
C THR A 216 -3.47 -26.09 -7.86
N ASN A 217 -3.04 -27.14 -7.18
CA ASN A 217 -3.35 -27.35 -5.76
C ASN A 217 -2.17 -26.99 -4.87
N TYR A 218 -2.43 -26.56 -3.63
CA TYR A 218 -1.38 -26.26 -2.67
C TYR A 218 -1.63 -26.87 -1.30
N LEU A 219 -0.54 -27.02 -0.55
CA LEU A 219 -0.55 -27.31 0.88
C LEU A 219 0.21 -26.20 1.60
N LEU A 220 -0.44 -25.55 2.56
CA LEU A 220 0.20 -24.56 3.43
C LEU A 220 0.55 -25.22 4.77
N SER A 221 1.83 -25.34 5.05
CA SER A 221 2.37 -25.83 6.32
C SER A 221 2.93 -24.65 7.11
N VAL A 222 2.30 -24.35 8.25
CA VAL A 222 2.72 -23.27 9.15
C VAL A 222 3.45 -23.88 10.33
N GLU A 223 4.71 -23.52 10.50
CA GLU A 223 5.51 -23.89 11.66
C GLU A 223 5.76 -22.66 12.54
N ILE A 224 5.61 -22.87 13.85
CA ILE A 224 5.95 -21.88 14.87
C ILE A 224 7.30 -22.29 15.44
N PRO A 225 8.36 -21.49 15.23
CA PRO A 225 9.69 -21.85 15.69
C PRO A 225 9.78 -21.81 17.22
N SER A 226 9.58 -22.95 17.89
CA SER A 226 9.98 -23.09 19.29
C SER A 226 11.48 -23.35 19.38
N MET A 227 12.12 -22.86 20.45
CA MET A 227 13.54 -23.12 20.68
C MET A 227 13.84 -24.62 20.65
N ARG A 228 14.69 -25.01 19.70
CA ARG A 228 15.25 -26.36 19.57
C ARG A 228 16.74 -26.24 19.34
N VAL A 229 17.52 -26.62 20.35
CA VAL A 229 18.98 -26.61 20.30
C VAL A 229 19.45 -27.43 19.09
N GLY A 230 20.21 -26.80 18.18
CA GLY A 230 20.73 -27.43 16.96
C GLY A 230 19.85 -27.30 15.71
N VAL A 231 18.61 -26.80 15.82
CA VAL A 231 17.71 -26.55 14.68
C VAL A 231 17.31 -25.09 14.60
N TYR A 232 16.77 -24.53 15.68
CA TYR A 232 16.36 -23.14 15.81
C TYR A 232 17.05 -22.57 17.05
N SER A 233 18.26 -22.04 16.86
CA SER A 233 19.16 -21.66 17.96
C SER A 233 19.41 -20.15 18.07
N LYS A 234 19.01 -19.36 17.07
CA LYS A 234 19.28 -17.92 17.01
C LYS A 234 18.06 -17.12 17.44
N VAL A 235 18.08 -16.69 18.71
CA VAL A 235 17.08 -15.81 19.31
C VAL A 235 17.01 -14.50 18.51
N GLY A 236 15.79 -14.05 18.18
CA GLY A 236 15.53 -12.83 17.41
C GLY A 236 15.57 -12.97 15.88
N LYS A 237 15.87 -14.16 15.34
CA LYS A 237 15.69 -14.46 13.91
C LYS A 237 14.83 -15.69 13.65
N GLU A 238 15.16 -16.78 14.33
CA GLU A 238 14.65 -18.11 13.97
C GLU A 238 13.97 -18.82 15.14
N THR A 239 13.95 -18.20 16.32
CA THR A 239 13.56 -18.85 17.57
C THR A 239 12.65 -17.95 18.40
N LEU A 240 11.43 -18.44 18.67
CA LEU A 240 10.58 -17.89 19.71
C LEU A 240 10.89 -18.56 21.05
N LEU A 241 10.94 -17.73 22.10
CA LEU A 241 11.08 -18.15 23.49
C LEU A 241 9.75 -17.88 24.22
N GLY A 242 9.15 -18.92 24.78
CA GLY A 242 7.86 -18.83 25.51
C GLY A 242 6.73 -19.64 24.85
N GLY A 243 5.71 -19.97 25.65
CA GLY A 243 4.49 -20.62 25.17
C GLY A 243 3.58 -19.66 24.39
N MET A 244 2.53 -20.19 23.75
CA MET A 244 1.48 -19.34 23.19
C MET A 244 0.80 -18.55 24.30
N ILE A 245 0.65 -17.26 24.10
CA ILE A 245 -0.11 -16.38 24.98
C ILE A 245 -1.54 -16.36 24.43
N GLU A 246 -2.51 -16.71 25.27
CA GLU A 246 -3.91 -16.41 24.98
C GLU A 246 -4.14 -14.92 25.31
N ASP A 247 -4.68 -14.18 24.33
CA ASP A 247 -5.23 -12.85 24.55
C ASP A 247 -6.62 -12.97 25.20
#